data_AF-A0A9Y4K5Z5-F1
#
_entry.id   AF-A0A9Y4K5Z5-F1
#
_cell.length_a   1.000
_cell.length_b   1.000
_cell.length_c   1.000
_cell.angle_alpha   90.00
_cell.angle_beta   90.00
_cell.angle_gamma   90.00
#
_symmetry.space_group_name_H-M   'P 1'
#
loop_
_entity.id
_entity.type
_entity.pdbx_description
1 polymer ?
#
loop_
_entity_poly.entity_id
_entity_poly.type
_entity_poly.pdbx_seq_one_letter_code
_entity_poly.pdbx_strand_id
1 'polypeptide(L)'
;MPRYYALGSGFKAMHFVPHIPRTKSTRVPATTHGITISTRGRETQVSNVSLVPWVLPLAILLSIALAALLAFIVNMKRKRGQHRPIGDSRRSSYDNPGFTALSAPAGDNVLEDIINQNILSAPLQTVLDNLDVLEELVILLDPESPGIKNTKHLASLCSFPSTWTTYAYSMKESKSPLKALLEGVTSRNPDWTVGHLAKLLRHMERNDAIAALSKIRLNVIGV
;
A
#
# COMPACT_ATOMS: atom_id res chain seq x y z
N MET A 1 -9.31 58.18 33.02
CA MET A 1 -10.60 57.45 32.94
C MET A 1 -10.72 56.84 31.55
N PRO A 2 -11.43 55.71 31.28
CA PRO A 2 -11.88 54.55 32.10
C PRO A 2 -11.28 53.21 31.53
N ARG A 3 -11.61 51.93 31.88
CA ARG A 3 -12.24 51.26 33.06
C ARG A 3 -11.80 49.76 33.15
N TYR A 4 -11.32 49.33 34.33
CA TYR A 4 -11.76 48.16 35.12
C TYR A 4 -12.13 46.78 34.48
N TYR A 5 -11.29 45.78 34.81
CA TYR A 5 -11.52 44.36 35.23
C TYR A 5 -12.32 43.27 34.44
N ALA A 6 -11.58 42.18 34.14
CA ALA A 6 -11.73 40.77 34.60
C ALA A 6 -12.98 39.90 34.37
N LEU A 7 -12.75 38.68 33.86
CA LEU A 7 -13.32 37.36 34.21
C LEU A 7 -12.48 36.29 33.46
N GLY A 8 -12.25 35.04 33.89
CA GLY A 8 -12.62 34.34 35.13
C GLY A 8 -12.98 32.87 34.87
N SER A 9 -12.18 31.91 35.37
CA SER A 9 -12.51 30.47 35.55
C SER A 9 -12.71 29.61 34.27
N GLY A 10 -12.43 28.29 34.24
CA GLY A 10 -11.78 27.41 35.20
C GLY A 10 -11.92 25.93 34.76
N PHE A 11 -10.81 25.22 34.55
CA PHE A 11 -10.85 23.79 34.15
C PHE A 11 -11.22 22.90 35.35
N LYS A 12 -12.40 22.30 35.31
CA LYS A 12 -12.89 21.39 36.37
C LYS A 12 -12.64 19.93 36.00
N ALA A 13 -11.80 19.25 36.79
CA ALA A 13 -11.57 17.82 36.66
C ALA A 13 -12.85 17.02 36.95
N MET A 14 -13.18 16.04 36.10
CA MET A 14 -14.28 15.10 36.34
C MET A 14 -13.79 13.93 37.21
N HIS A 15 -14.16 13.97 38.49
CA HIS A 15 -14.11 12.79 39.36
C HIS A 15 -15.23 11.81 38.96
N PHE A 16 -14.85 10.58 38.60
CA PHE A 16 -15.81 9.51 38.35
C PHE A 16 -16.09 8.75 39.66
N VAL A 17 -17.31 8.83 40.16
CA VAL A 17 -17.77 8.13 41.38
C VAL A 17 -18.79 7.06 40.98
N PRO A 18 -18.54 5.77 41.24
CA PRO A 18 -19.48 4.71 40.92
C PRO A 18 -20.63 4.66 41.94
N HIS A 19 -21.87 4.84 41.45
CA HIS A 19 -23.07 4.67 42.26
C HIS A 19 -23.39 3.19 42.49
N ILE A 20 -23.67 2.82 43.74
CA ILE A 20 -24.18 1.50 44.16
C ILE A 20 -25.71 1.54 44.19
N PRO A 21 -26.44 0.71 43.42
CA PRO A 21 -27.85 0.43 43.67
C PRO A 21 -28.00 -0.71 44.68
N ARG A 22 -28.75 -0.46 45.76
CA ARG A 22 -29.01 -1.38 46.88
C ARG A 22 -30.45 -1.87 46.84
N THR A 23 -30.70 -3.15 46.53
CA THR A 23 -32.06 -3.73 46.63
C THR A 23 -32.12 -5.10 47.29
N LYS A 24 -32.77 -5.10 48.47
CA LYS A 24 -33.67 -6.12 49.05
C LYS A 24 -33.17 -7.56 49.26
N SER A 25 -33.05 -7.91 50.54
CA SER A 25 -32.93 -9.27 51.08
C SER A 25 -34.26 -10.03 51.06
N THR A 26 -34.23 -11.31 50.65
CA THR A 26 -35.23 -12.33 51.00
C THR A 26 -34.51 -13.60 51.48
N ARG A 27 -35.14 -14.38 52.36
CA ARG A 27 -34.54 -15.28 53.35
C ARG A 27 -34.83 -16.77 53.04
N VAL A 28 -33.79 -17.63 53.05
CA VAL A 28 -33.63 -19.13 53.23
C VAL A 28 -34.80 -20.11 52.97
N PRO A 29 -34.59 -21.41 52.61
CA PRO A 29 -33.70 -22.44 53.23
C PRO A 29 -32.57 -22.94 52.30
N ALA A 30 -31.40 -23.42 52.74
CA ALA A 30 -31.04 -24.38 53.80
C ALA A 30 -31.29 -25.86 53.44
N THR A 31 -30.29 -26.49 52.80
CA THR A 31 -30.14 -27.96 52.74
C THR A 31 -28.75 -28.34 53.21
N THR A 32 -28.70 -29.11 54.29
CA THR A 32 -27.48 -29.65 54.90
C THR A 32 -27.01 -30.91 54.19
N HIS A 33 -25.79 -30.92 53.66
CA HIS A 33 -25.00 -32.15 53.55
C HIS A 33 -23.57 -31.84 53.95
N GLY A 34 -23.17 -32.32 55.13
CA GLY A 34 -21.76 -32.32 55.52
C GLY A 34 -21.04 -33.56 54.97
N ILE A 35 -19.71 -33.48 54.92
CA ILE A 35 -18.79 -34.58 55.25
C ILE A 35 -17.48 -33.92 55.67
N THR A 36 -17.01 -34.27 56.87
CA THR A 36 -15.70 -33.88 57.40
C THR A 36 -14.70 -34.95 57.02
N ILE A 37 -13.63 -34.63 56.28
CA ILE A 37 -12.40 -35.43 56.27
C ILE A 37 -11.19 -34.49 56.31
N SER A 38 -10.23 -34.83 57.17
CA SER A 38 -9.01 -34.08 57.46
C SER A 38 -7.80 -34.62 56.66
N THR A 39 -6.60 -34.20 57.05
CA THR A 39 -5.30 -34.88 56.83
C THR A 39 -4.73 -34.98 55.41
N ARG A 40 -3.96 -33.94 55.07
CA ARG A 40 -2.51 -33.99 54.73
C ARG A 40 -1.96 -35.31 54.14
N GLY A 41 -1.62 -35.28 52.85
CA GLY A 41 -0.68 -36.21 52.20
C GLY A 41 0.13 -35.51 51.11
N ARG A 42 1.46 -35.66 51.11
CA ARG A 42 2.33 -35.25 50.00
C ARG A 42 2.56 -36.47 49.12
N GLU A 43 2.16 -36.42 47.85
CA GLU A 43 2.76 -37.29 46.83
C GLU A 43 2.98 -36.52 45.53
N THR A 44 4.19 -36.66 44.99
CA THR A 44 4.61 -36.14 43.69
C THR A 44 3.90 -36.90 42.58
N GLN A 45 2.84 -36.32 42.01
CA GLN A 45 2.28 -36.84 40.77
C GLN A 45 2.94 -36.17 39.56
N VAL A 46 3.66 -36.98 38.77
CA VAL A 46 4.09 -36.60 37.42
C VAL A 46 2.83 -36.31 36.61
N SER A 47 2.75 -35.12 36.03
CA SER A 47 1.62 -34.71 35.22
C SER A 47 1.53 -35.56 33.95
N ASN A 48 0.72 -36.62 34.01
CA ASN A 48 0.18 -37.30 32.83
C ASN A 48 -0.69 -36.31 32.07
N VAL A 49 -0.05 -35.48 31.24
CA VAL A 49 -0.74 -34.75 30.17
C VAL A 49 -1.37 -35.80 29.29
N SER A 50 -2.69 -35.90 29.31
CA SER A 50 -3.43 -36.77 28.41
C SER A 50 -3.09 -36.35 26.98
N LEU A 51 -2.26 -37.16 26.28
CA LEU A 51 -2.00 -36.97 24.86
C LEU A 51 -3.32 -37.21 24.11
N VAL A 52 -4.10 -36.15 23.96
CA VAL A 52 -5.26 -36.11 23.09
C VAL A 52 -4.73 -36.43 21.68
N PRO A 53 -5.11 -37.57 21.05
CA PRO A 53 -4.42 -38.06 19.85
C PRO A 53 -4.45 -37.08 18.67
N TRP A 54 -5.41 -36.17 18.66
CA TRP A 54 -5.58 -35.10 17.67
C TRP A 54 -4.60 -33.93 17.83
N VAL A 55 -3.96 -33.75 18.99
CA VAL A 55 -3.00 -32.65 19.21
C VAL A 55 -1.78 -32.80 18.30
N LEU A 56 -1.32 -34.02 18.04
CA LEU A 56 -0.17 -34.27 17.16
C LEU A 56 -0.46 -33.89 15.69
N PRO A 57 -1.52 -34.37 15.01
CA PRO A 57 -1.84 -33.94 13.65
C PRO A 57 -2.24 -32.46 13.57
N LEU A 58 -2.90 -31.89 14.59
CA LEU A 58 -3.19 -30.44 14.62
C LEU A 58 -1.91 -29.61 14.73
N ALA A 59 -0.96 -30.00 15.57
CA ALA A 59 0.34 -29.32 15.68
C ALA A 59 1.16 -29.42 14.38
N ILE A 60 1.14 -30.57 13.70
CA ILE A 60 1.77 -30.75 12.39
C ILE A 60 1.12 -29.84 11.34
N LEU A 61 -0.22 -29.79 11.28
CA LEU A 61 -0.95 -28.93 10.35
C LEU A 61 -0.66 -27.44 10.58
N LEU A 62 -0.65 -27.00 11.83
CA LEU A 62 -0.30 -25.63 12.22
C LEU A 62 1.17 -25.31 11.87
N SER A 63 2.09 -26.24 12.08
CA SER A 63 3.51 -26.08 11.72
C SER A 63 3.70 -25.93 10.21
N ILE A 64 3.02 -26.74 9.39
CA ILE A 64 3.05 -26.64 7.93
C ILE A 64 2.43 -25.31 7.46
N ALA A 65 1.28 -24.92 8.01
CA ALA A 65 0.64 -23.66 7.68
C ALA A 65 1.52 -22.45 8.02
N LEU A 66 2.19 -22.46 9.18
CA LEU A 66 3.13 -21.43 9.59
C LEU A 66 4.37 -21.38 8.68
N ALA A 67 4.95 -22.53 8.34
CA ALA A 67 6.08 -22.61 7.41
C ALA A 67 5.72 -22.10 6.01
N ALA A 68 4.54 -22.45 5.50
CA ALA A 68 4.01 -21.97 4.23
C ALA A 68 3.77 -20.45 4.25
N LEU A 69 3.21 -19.91 5.33
CA LEU A 69 3.00 -18.47 5.49
C LEU A 69 4.32 -17.70 5.57
N LEU A 70 5.31 -18.21 6.31
CA LEU A 70 6.66 -17.63 6.36
C LEU A 70 7.35 -17.67 4.98
N ALA A 71 7.26 -18.79 4.27
CA ALA A 71 7.78 -18.90 2.91
C ALA A 71 7.07 -17.95 1.94
N PHE A 72 5.75 -17.79 2.06
CA PHE A 72 4.96 -16.84 1.27
C PHE A 72 5.39 -15.39 1.54
N ILE A 73 5.50 -14.98 2.81
CA ILE A 73 5.98 -13.65 3.21
C ILE A 73 7.42 -13.40 2.72
N VAL A 74 8.32 -14.38 2.85
CA VAL A 74 9.70 -14.27 2.36
C VAL A 74 9.75 -14.18 0.83
N ASN A 75 8.93 -14.93 0.10
CA ASN A 75 8.86 -14.87 -1.35
C ASN A 75 8.26 -13.54 -1.85
N MET A 76 7.23 -13.02 -1.17
CA MET A 76 6.73 -11.65 -1.43
C MET A 76 7.79 -10.59 -1.13
N LYS A 77 8.54 -10.72 -0.02
CA LYS A 77 9.62 -9.80 0.35
C LYS A 77 10.80 -9.87 -0.63
N ARG A 78 11.16 -11.06 -1.13
CA ARG A 78 12.17 -11.27 -2.19
C ARG A 78 11.75 -10.60 -3.49
N LYS A 79 10.48 -10.73 -3.92
CA LYS A 79 9.94 -10.00 -5.08
C LYS A 79 9.89 -8.49 -4.87
N ARG A 80 9.77 -8.01 -3.62
CA ARG A 80 9.86 -6.58 -3.26
C ARG A 80 11.30 -6.04 -3.16
N GLY A 81 12.31 -6.92 -3.18
CA GLY A 81 13.72 -6.58 -3.01
C GLY A 81 14.53 -6.42 -4.31
N GLN A 82 13.94 -6.66 -5.49
CA GLN A 82 14.63 -6.52 -6.79
C GLN A 82 14.59 -5.09 -7.38
N HIS A 83 14.08 -4.09 -6.65
CA HIS A 83 14.08 -2.71 -7.12
C HIS A 83 15.10 -1.82 -6.39
N ARG A 84 15.94 -1.18 -7.21
CA ARG A 84 16.94 -0.12 -6.94
C ARG A 84 18.33 -0.66 -6.57
N PRO A 85 19.42 -0.01 -7.04
CA PRO A 85 19.48 1.40 -7.44
C PRO A 85 19.56 1.68 -8.96
N ILE A 86 18.91 2.77 -9.37
CA ILE A 86 19.51 3.68 -10.36
C ILE A 86 20.76 4.23 -9.68
N GLY A 87 21.93 3.94 -10.25
CA GLY A 87 23.22 4.39 -9.74
C GLY A 87 24.02 4.99 -10.88
N ASP A 88 24.40 6.26 -10.72
CA ASP A 88 25.10 7.02 -11.74
C ASP A 88 26.48 6.44 -12.11
N SER A 89 26.84 6.67 -13.37
CA SER A 89 28.19 6.87 -13.90
C SER A 89 29.36 6.31 -13.05
N ARG A 90 29.68 5.03 -13.25
CA ARG A 90 31.05 4.53 -13.04
C ARG A 90 31.60 3.93 -14.32
N ARG A 91 32.34 4.77 -15.04
CA ARG A 91 33.26 4.41 -16.11
C ARG A 91 34.30 3.43 -15.56
N SER A 92 34.09 2.13 -15.80
CA SER A 92 35.06 1.07 -15.49
C SER A 92 35.63 0.56 -16.81
N SER A 93 36.80 1.08 -17.18
CA SER A 93 37.53 0.63 -18.37
C SER A 93 38.13 -0.75 -18.14
N TYR A 94 37.50 -1.77 -18.72
CA TYR A 94 38.14 -3.03 -19.05
C TYR A 94 38.01 -3.21 -20.56
N ASP A 95 39.13 -3.06 -21.27
CA ASP A 95 39.19 -3.35 -22.69
C ASP A 95 38.97 -4.84 -22.94
N ASN A 96 38.05 -5.16 -23.84
CA ASN A 96 38.01 -6.47 -24.49
C ASN A 96 37.64 -6.27 -25.96
N PRO A 97 38.57 -6.45 -26.91
CA PRO A 97 38.29 -6.29 -28.33
C PRO A 97 37.55 -7.53 -28.85
N GLY A 98 36.40 -7.33 -29.46
CA GLY A 98 35.72 -8.37 -30.23
C GLY A 98 34.77 -9.26 -29.43
N PHE A 99 33.59 -8.71 -29.10
CA PHE A 99 32.34 -9.23 -29.68
C PHE A 99 31.42 -8.04 -29.94
N THR A 100 30.82 -7.97 -31.13
CA THR A 100 29.89 -6.90 -31.50
C THR A 100 28.62 -7.01 -30.65
N ALA A 101 28.53 -6.22 -29.58
CA ALA A 101 27.31 -6.11 -28.80
C ALA A 101 26.19 -5.55 -29.69
N LEU A 102 25.07 -6.29 -29.81
CA LEU A 102 23.91 -5.80 -30.54
C LEU A 102 23.43 -4.45 -29.97
N SER A 103 23.17 -3.52 -30.89
CA SER A 103 22.87 -2.14 -30.58
C SER A 103 21.61 -1.93 -29.74
N ALA A 104 21.72 -1.00 -28.78
CA ALA A 104 20.65 -0.12 -28.29
C ALA A 104 19.48 -0.76 -27.50
N PRO A 105 18.80 0.01 -26.62
CA PRO A 105 17.73 -0.50 -25.79
C PRO A 105 16.45 -0.70 -26.61
N ALA A 106 16.16 -1.95 -26.97
CA ALA A 106 14.97 -2.37 -27.74
C ALA A 106 13.60 -2.00 -27.10
N GLY A 107 13.60 -1.37 -25.92
CA GLY A 107 12.40 -0.77 -25.35
C GLY A 107 11.92 0.43 -26.15
N ASP A 108 12.77 1.39 -26.48
CA ASP A 108 12.28 2.72 -26.87
C ASP A 108 11.58 2.69 -28.24
N ASN A 109 12.20 2.08 -29.25
CA ASN A 109 11.65 1.93 -30.61
C ASN A 109 10.22 1.31 -30.63
N VAL A 110 9.97 0.28 -29.82
CA VAL A 110 8.67 -0.42 -29.77
C VAL A 110 7.53 0.49 -29.28
N LEU A 111 7.85 1.57 -28.56
CA LEU A 111 6.82 2.52 -28.12
C LEU A 111 6.43 3.48 -29.25
N GLU A 112 7.41 3.88 -30.06
CA GLU A 112 7.25 4.76 -31.22
C GLU A 112 6.45 4.10 -32.34
N ASP A 113 6.47 2.77 -32.43
CA ASP A 113 5.63 1.97 -33.34
C ASP A 113 4.15 1.91 -32.91
N ILE A 114 3.84 2.18 -31.62
CA ILE A 114 2.49 2.04 -31.03
C ILE A 114 1.82 3.40 -30.80
N ILE A 115 2.60 4.43 -30.45
CA ILE A 115 2.13 5.80 -30.20
C ILE A 115 2.94 6.73 -31.09
N ASN A 116 2.26 7.65 -31.78
CA ASN A 116 2.92 8.64 -32.63
C ASN A 116 4.02 9.41 -31.85
N GLN A 117 5.22 9.50 -32.43
CA GLN A 117 6.36 10.29 -31.94
C GLN A 117 5.96 11.67 -31.38
N ASN A 118 5.15 12.43 -32.11
CA ASN A 118 4.69 13.76 -31.69
C ASN A 118 3.94 13.75 -30.35
N ILE A 119 3.18 12.68 -30.05
CA ILE A 119 2.51 12.47 -28.77
C ILE A 119 3.55 12.13 -27.70
N LEU A 120 4.50 11.23 -27.98
CA LEU A 120 5.53 10.81 -27.03
C LEU A 120 6.50 11.93 -26.64
N SER A 121 6.77 12.87 -27.55
CA SER A 121 7.50 14.12 -27.30
C SER A 121 6.69 15.20 -26.59
N ALA A 122 5.35 15.11 -26.59
CA ALA A 122 4.50 16.14 -25.98
C ALA A 122 4.68 16.18 -24.44
N PRO A 123 4.59 17.37 -23.82
CA PRO A 123 4.72 17.49 -22.36
C PRO A 123 3.60 16.71 -21.66
N LEU A 124 3.89 16.10 -20.51
CA LEU A 124 2.95 15.27 -19.77
C LEU A 124 1.64 15.99 -19.40
N GLN A 125 1.68 17.33 -19.34
CA GLN A 125 0.49 18.19 -19.20
C GLN A 125 -0.59 17.89 -20.25
N THR A 126 -0.24 17.50 -21.48
CA THR A 126 -1.25 17.17 -22.52
C THR A 126 -2.15 16.01 -22.12
N VAL A 127 -1.69 15.09 -21.25
CA VAL A 127 -2.52 14.00 -20.70
C VAL A 127 -3.55 14.55 -19.72
N LEU A 128 -3.18 15.57 -18.92
CA LEU A 128 -4.10 16.23 -17.98
C LEU A 128 -5.15 17.08 -18.70
N ASP A 129 -4.79 17.65 -19.85
CA ASP A 129 -5.67 18.48 -20.67
C ASP A 129 -6.61 17.64 -21.55
N ASN A 130 -6.19 16.45 -21.97
CA ASN A 130 -7.03 15.47 -22.70
C ASN A 130 -7.93 14.69 -21.73
N LEU A 131 -9.02 15.32 -21.29
CA LEU A 131 -9.93 14.76 -20.28
C LEU A 131 -10.44 13.34 -20.61
N ASP A 132 -10.79 13.05 -21.87
CA ASP A 132 -11.26 11.73 -22.31
C ASP A 132 -10.21 10.63 -22.04
N VAL A 133 -8.94 10.92 -22.34
CA VAL A 133 -7.82 10.00 -22.12
C VAL A 133 -7.48 9.90 -20.63
N LEU A 134 -7.54 11.02 -19.90
CA LEU A 134 -7.34 11.02 -18.46
C LEU A 134 -8.40 10.16 -17.75
N GLU A 135 -9.68 10.28 -18.12
CA GLU A 135 -10.76 9.47 -17.56
C GLU A 135 -10.56 7.98 -17.86
N GLU A 136 -10.21 7.61 -19.11
CA GLU A 136 -9.90 6.22 -19.45
C GLU A 136 -8.72 5.69 -18.61
N LEU A 137 -7.63 6.46 -18.48
CA LEU A 137 -6.51 6.09 -17.62
C LEU A 137 -6.90 5.96 -16.15
N VAL A 138 -7.83 6.79 -15.65
CA VAL A 138 -8.38 6.70 -14.28
C VAL A 138 -9.15 5.40 -14.10
N ILE A 139 -10.07 5.08 -15.02
CA ILE A 139 -10.85 3.83 -15.04
C ILE A 139 -9.92 2.60 -15.06
N LEU A 140 -8.79 2.69 -15.78
CA LEU A 140 -7.81 1.62 -15.88
C LEU A 140 -6.91 1.52 -14.64
N LEU A 141 -6.37 2.64 -14.13
CA LEU A 141 -5.25 2.64 -13.18
C LEU A 141 -5.64 2.90 -11.73
N ASP A 142 -6.75 3.58 -11.43
CA ASP A 142 -7.15 3.84 -10.04
C ASP A 142 -7.81 2.66 -9.31
N PRO A 143 -8.51 1.70 -9.96
CA PRO A 143 -9.06 0.53 -9.25
C PRO A 143 -8.02 -0.27 -8.46
N GLU A 144 -8.41 -0.71 -7.27
CA GLU A 144 -7.61 -1.61 -6.44
C GLU A 144 -8.06 -3.06 -6.64
N SER A 145 -7.64 -3.65 -7.76
CA SER A 145 -7.85 -5.05 -8.09
C SER A 145 -6.64 -5.90 -7.68
N PRO A 146 -6.83 -7.06 -7.01
CA PRO A 146 -5.73 -7.91 -6.57
C PRO A 146 -4.96 -8.47 -7.77
N GLY A 147 -3.65 -8.30 -7.78
CA GLY A 147 -2.75 -8.81 -8.82
C GLY A 147 -2.55 -7.91 -10.04
N ILE A 148 -3.33 -6.83 -10.20
CA ILE A 148 -3.14 -5.85 -11.28
C ILE A 148 -2.38 -4.63 -10.74
N LYS A 149 -1.37 -4.17 -11.48
CA LYS A 149 -0.60 -2.99 -11.08
C LYS A 149 -1.42 -1.72 -11.36
N ASN A 150 -1.59 -0.89 -10.34
CA ASN A 150 -2.44 0.29 -10.31
C ASN A 150 -1.63 1.58 -10.02
N THR A 151 -2.29 2.72 -9.82
CA THR A 151 -1.66 4.02 -9.51
C THR A 151 -0.68 3.96 -8.33
N LYS A 152 -0.87 3.05 -7.36
CA LYS A 152 0.08 2.86 -6.23
C LYS A 152 1.47 2.42 -6.71
N HIS A 153 1.51 1.57 -7.74
CA HIS A 153 2.77 1.11 -8.34
C HIS A 153 3.41 2.23 -9.18
N LEU A 154 2.61 2.93 -9.99
CA LEU A 154 3.08 4.07 -10.77
C LEU A 154 3.69 5.17 -9.88
N ALA A 155 3.03 5.50 -8.77
CA ALA A 155 3.52 6.46 -7.78
C ALA A 155 4.89 6.06 -7.20
N SER A 156 5.13 4.77 -6.96
CA SER A 156 6.41 4.25 -6.48
C SER A 156 7.53 4.35 -7.53
N LEU A 157 7.20 4.26 -8.83
CA LEU A 157 8.15 4.51 -9.93
C LEU A 157 8.48 6.00 -10.02
N CYS A 158 7.47 6.87 -9.91
CA CYS A 158 7.62 8.33 -9.80
C CYS A 158 8.25 8.80 -8.45
N SER A 159 8.73 7.87 -7.61
CA SER A 159 9.37 8.13 -6.31
C SER A 159 8.52 8.93 -5.31
N PHE A 160 7.21 8.75 -5.33
CA PHE A 160 6.32 9.21 -4.24
C PHE A 160 6.36 8.22 -3.07
N PRO A 161 6.34 8.70 -1.81
CA PRO A 161 6.32 7.83 -0.63
C PRO A 161 4.96 7.16 -0.47
N SER A 162 4.92 5.98 0.14
CA SER A 162 3.67 5.23 0.35
C SER A 162 2.62 5.98 1.17
N THR A 163 3.05 6.89 2.06
CA THR A 163 2.16 7.79 2.82
C THR A 163 1.35 8.71 1.91
N TRP A 164 1.98 9.27 0.86
CA TRP A 164 1.28 10.06 -0.15
C TRP A 164 0.25 9.22 -0.90
N THR A 165 0.60 7.99 -1.25
CA THR A 165 -0.33 7.06 -1.93
C THR A 165 -1.52 6.69 -1.06
N THR A 166 -1.31 6.39 0.23
CA THR A 166 -2.40 6.14 1.19
C THR A 166 -3.33 7.35 1.31
N TYR A 167 -2.76 8.56 1.39
CA TYR A 167 -3.53 9.81 1.44
C TYR A 167 -4.34 10.04 0.16
N ALA A 168 -3.72 9.93 -1.02
CA ALA A 168 -4.40 10.09 -2.30
C ALA A 168 -5.59 9.13 -2.44
N TYR A 169 -5.40 7.85 -2.10
CA TYR A 169 -6.50 6.86 -2.11
C TYR A 169 -7.58 7.11 -1.04
N SER A 170 -7.25 7.75 0.08
CA SER A 170 -8.27 8.16 1.07
C SER A 170 -9.16 9.31 0.59
N MET A 171 -8.68 10.10 -0.39
CA MET A 171 -9.42 11.20 -1.02
C MET A 171 -10.06 10.82 -2.35
N LYS A 172 -10.02 9.54 -2.76
CA LYS A 172 -10.39 9.12 -4.12
C LYS A 172 -11.82 9.51 -4.54
N GLU A 173 -12.74 9.62 -3.58
CA GLU A 173 -14.14 10.00 -3.79
C GLU A 173 -14.29 11.48 -4.23
N SER A 174 -13.28 12.33 -3.98
CA SER A 174 -13.27 13.74 -4.38
C SER A 174 -12.20 14.08 -5.42
N LYS A 175 -11.12 13.30 -5.48
CA LYS A 175 -10.04 13.48 -6.47
C LYS A 175 -9.37 12.15 -6.80
N SER A 176 -9.35 11.80 -8.09
CA SER A 176 -8.60 10.65 -8.62
C SER A 176 -7.14 10.64 -8.12
N PRO A 177 -6.67 9.52 -7.53
CA PRO A 177 -5.27 9.31 -7.20
C PRO A 177 -4.34 9.45 -8.41
N LEU A 178 -4.73 8.97 -9.59
CA LEU A 178 -3.93 9.11 -10.82
C LEU A 178 -3.80 10.58 -11.22
N LYS A 179 -4.89 11.34 -11.22
CA LYS A 179 -4.86 12.77 -11.56
C LYS A 179 -3.95 13.52 -10.58
N ALA A 180 -4.09 13.25 -9.27
CA ALA A 180 -3.21 13.82 -8.25
C ALA A 180 -1.72 13.43 -8.43
N LEU A 181 -1.44 12.21 -8.91
CA LEU A 181 -0.09 11.77 -9.22
C LEU A 181 0.47 12.55 -10.42
N LEU A 182 -0.26 12.62 -11.52
CA LEU A 182 0.19 13.26 -12.75
C LEU A 182 0.42 14.77 -12.56
N GLU A 183 -0.51 15.48 -11.89
CA GLU A 183 -0.31 16.88 -11.48
C GLU A 183 0.92 17.06 -10.57
N GLY A 184 1.14 16.14 -9.64
CA GLY A 184 2.30 16.15 -8.76
C GLY A 184 3.62 15.86 -9.48
N VAL A 185 3.57 15.12 -10.60
CA VAL A 185 4.72 14.83 -11.46
C VAL A 185 5.05 16.02 -12.36
N THR A 186 4.06 16.60 -13.06
CA THR A 186 4.27 17.79 -13.92
C THR A 186 4.78 18.98 -13.11
N SER A 187 4.27 19.16 -11.88
CA SER A 187 4.74 20.21 -10.96
C SER A 187 6.19 20.04 -10.49
N ARG A 188 6.75 18.82 -10.52
CA ARG A 188 8.12 18.51 -10.07
C ARG A 188 9.12 18.40 -11.22
N ASN A 189 8.66 17.91 -12.37
CA ASN A 189 9.47 17.69 -13.56
C ASN A 189 8.69 18.23 -14.78
N PRO A 190 8.81 19.53 -15.11
CA PRO A 190 8.10 20.11 -16.25
C PRO A 190 8.56 19.49 -17.59
N ASP A 191 9.79 18.99 -17.65
CA ASP A 191 10.38 18.34 -18.82
C ASP A 191 9.89 16.90 -19.07
N TRP A 192 9.05 16.34 -18.18
CA TRP A 192 8.48 15.00 -18.41
C TRP A 192 7.48 15.03 -19.54
N THR A 193 7.66 14.10 -20.48
CA THR A 193 6.80 13.92 -21.66
C THR A 193 5.84 12.74 -21.50
N VAL A 194 4.87 12.61 -22.40
CA VAL A 194 4.00 11.42 -22.47
C VAL A 194 4.85 10.14 -22.63
N GLY A 195 5.95 10.20 -23.39
CA GLY A 195 6.89 9.08 -23.54
C GLY A 195 7.50 8.61 -22.22
N HIS A 196 7.76 9.51 -21.27
CA HIS A 196 8.21 9.13 -19.94
C HIS A 196 7.13 8.35 -19.18
N LEU A 197 5.87 8.84 -19.17
CA LEU A 197 4.75 8.12 -18.56
C LEU A 197 4.55 6.74 -19.22
N ALA A 198 4.56 6.67 -20.55
CA ALA A 198 4.36 5.44 -21.29
C ALA A 198 5.47 4.40 -21.05
N LYS A 199 6.73 4.82 -20.87
CA LYS A 199 7.81 3.93 -20.41
C LYS A 199 7.53 3.37 -19.01
N LEU A 200 6.98 4.16 -18.08
CA LEU A 200 6.58 3.69 -16.75
C LEU A 200 5.39 2.72 -16.82
N LEU A 201 4.36 3.02 -17.62
CA LEU A 201 3.20 2.13 -17.84
C LEU A 201 3.63 0.77 -18.41
N ARG A 202 4.58 0.75 -19.35
CA ARG A 202 5.16 -0.48 -19.89
C ARG A 202 5.96 -1.24 -18.85
N HIS A 203 6.72 -0.55 -18.00
CA HIS A 203 7.45 -1.17 -16.90
C HIS A 203 6.51 -1.84 -15.87
N MET A 204 5.30 -1.31 -15.71
CA MET A 204 4.22 -1.96 -14.95
C MET A 204 3.33 -2.90 -15.79
N GLU A 205 3.68 -3.19 -17.04
CA GLU A 205 2.97 -4.11 -17.97
C GLU A 205 1.51 -3.70 -18.27
N ARG A 206 1.17 -2.41 -18.11
CA ARG A 206 -0.16 -1.85 -18.39
C ARG A 206 -0.29 -1.41 -19.85
N ASN A 207 -0.28 -2.40 -20.74
CA ASN A 207 -0.41 -2.19 -22.20
C ASN A 207 -1.77 -1.60 -22.59
N ASP A 208 -2.80 -1.87 -21.81
CA ASP A 208 -4.12 -1.25 -21.88
C ASP A 208 -4.07 0.28 -21.67
N ALA A 209 -3.33 0.73 -20.65
CA ALA A 209 -3.13 2.15 -20.40
C ALA A 209 -2.24 2.83 -21.47
N ILE A 210 -1.29 2.10 -22.06
CA ILE A 210 -0.52 2.59 -23.23
C ILE A 210 -1.44 2.78 -24.44
N ALA A 211 -2.40 1.87 -24.66
CA ALA A 211 -3.39 2.01 -25.74
C ALA A 211 -4.39 3.16 -25.51
N ALA A 212 -4.59 3.63 -24.27
CA ALA A 212 -5.32 4.86 -24.01
C ALA A 212 -4.49 6.10 -24.41
N LEU A 213 -3.16 6.10 -24.17
CA LEU A 213 -2.29 7.22 -24.53
C LEU A 213 -2.17 7.46 -26.05
N SER A 214 -2.36 6.44 -26.90
CA SER A 214 -2.35 6.64 -28.36
C SER A 214 -3.54 7.48 -28.87
N LYS A 215 -4.59 7.64 -28.06
CA LYS A 215 -5.81 8.41 -28.38
C LYS A 215 -5.67 9.91 -28.10
N ILE A 216 -4.54 10.37 -27.54
CA ILE A 216 -4.29 11.77 -27.21
C ILE A 216 -4.44 12.63 -28.46
N ARG A 217 -5.30 13.65 -28.36
CA ARG A 217 -5.41 14.69 -29.36
C ARG A 217 -4.43 15.78 -28.99
N LEU A 218 -3.43 15.97 -29.83
CA LEU A 218 -2.57 17.15 -29.75
C LEU A 218 -3.40 18.35 -30.18
N ASN A 219 -4.04 18.99 -29.20
CA ASN A 219 -4.62 20.31 -29.40
C ASN A 219 -3.46 21.24 -29.73
N VAL A 220 -3.30 21.56 -31.02
CA VAL A 220 -2.41 22.62 -31.47
C VAL A 220 -2.97 23.90 -30.89
N ILE A 221 -2.38 24.35 -29.77
CA ILE A 221 -2.56 25.70 -29.27
C ILE A 221 -1.90 26.59 -30.31
N GLY A 222 -2.72 27.10 -31.24
CA GLY A 222 -2.26 27.97 -32.31
C GLY A 222 -1.60 29.22 -31.73
N VAL A 223 -0.37 29.47 -32.18
CA VAL A 223 0.38 30.71 -32.01
C VAL A 223 0.64 31.26 -33.40
#